data_AF-A0A971L662-F1
#
_entry.id   AF-A0A971L662-F1
#
_cell.length_a   1.000
_cell.length_b   1.000
_cell.length_c   1.000
_cell.angle_alpha   90.00
_cell.angle_beta   90.00
_cell.angle_gamma   90.00
#
_symmetry.space_group_name_H-M   'P 1'
#
loop_
_entity.id
_entity.type
_entity.pdbx_description
1 polymer ?
#
loop_
_entity_poly.entity_id
_entity_poly.type
_entity_poly.pdbx_seq_one_letter_code
_entity_poly.pdbx_strand_id
1 'polypeptide(L)'
;MLTKLYAGIDISATDATLCCLDPDGKQLKPSQSFENNLTGAAQIVDTLVDFKAKEIHVGLESTSVYGAHLRDFLLTSPLLQDRCFVYEINPALVNGFKRSFPKKPKTDSVDAWLIAERIRFGHLRPFSEKRLTTQPLLQLTRYRLHLIELLTIEQNRACNLIFLKFSNYMKNSPFSNSFGKASLAVLGELFPDDLINMDLEQLVSFITQNGNNRLRDPQNMAKELKTIARNAYRLNPKMKDSVHLTLAMTIQNIEYFKNQVKRLDKLIARELKTIPQTLDTIPGIGPVFAAGITAEIGDISRFDNEASLAQYAGLTWSRYQSGNFDAEERRLTKTGNRYLRYYLVEAANSLRVHNEEYKAYYYAKYNEVNKHQHKRALVLTARKFVRLVFALLSKGQIYKQEVKL
;
A
#
# COMPACT_ATOMS: atom_id res chain seq x y z
N MET A 1 19.30 -22.71 -35.24
CA MET A 1 18.38 -22.77 -34.08
C MET A 1 18.45 -21.42 -33.39
N LEU A 2 17.32 -20.75 -33.17
CA LEU A 2 17.30 -19.41 -32.58
C LEU A 2 17.86 -19.47 -31.15
N THR A 3 18.89 -18.67 -30.83
CA THR A 3 19.50 -18.68 -29.50
C THR A 3 18.59 -18.03 -28.48
N LYS A 4 18.09 -16.83 -28.77
CA LYS A 4 17.15 -16.10 -27.93
C LYS A 4 16.00 -15.54 -28.75
N LEU A 5 14.79 -15.62 -28.19
CA LEU A 5 13.59 -14.97 -28.68
C LEU A 5 13.19 -13.87 -27.70
N TYR A 6 12.93 -12.67 -28.20
CA TYR A 6 12.38 -11.58 -27.40
C TYR A 6 10.93 -11.33 -27.82
N ALA A 7 10.00 -11.62 -26.93
CA ALA A 7 8.58 -11.44 -27.13
C ALA A 7 8.07 -10.28 -26.28
N GLY A 8 7.33 -9.36 -26.88
CA GLY A 8 6.62 -8.30 -26.19
C GLY A 8 5.14 -8.47 -26.40
N ILE A 9 4.38 -8.33 -25.31
CA ILE A 9 2.93 -8.48 -25.32
C ILE A 9 2.31 -7.20 -24.77
N ASP A 10 1.57 -6.51 -25.62
CA ASP A 10 0.68 -5.43 -25.20
C ASP A 10 -0.68 -6.02 -24.84
N ILE A 11 -1.22 -5.68 -23.66
CA ILE A 11 -2.37 -6.35 -23.08
C ILE A 11 -3.47 -5.35 -22.76
N SER A 12 -4.66 -5.64 -23.28
CA SER A 12 -5.91 -4.96 -22.97
C SER A 12 -6.84 -5.88 -22.15
N ALA A 13 -8.04 -5.40 -21.85
CA ALA A 13 -9.04 -6.21 -21.17
C ALA A 13 -9.56 -7.36 -22.06
N THR A 14 -9.49 -7.23 -23.38
CA THR A 14 -10.08 -8.17 -24.35
C THR A 14 -9.03 -8.94 -25.14
N ASP A 15 -7.86 -8.35 -25.34
CA ASP A 15 -6.87 -8.82 -26.30
C ASP A 15 -5.43 -8.76 -25.76
N ALA A 16 -4.56 -9.58 -26.34
CA ALA A 16 -3.13 -9.60 -26.11
C ALA A 16 -2.41 -9.63 -27.47
N THR A 17 -1.72 -8.54 -27.80
CA THR A 17 -0.95 -8.43 -29.06
C THR A 17 0.49 -8.86 -28.83
N LEU A 18 0.92 -9.92 -29.52
CA LEU A 18 2.27 -10.48 -29.45
C LEU A 18 3.15 -9.97 -30.60
N CYS A 19 4.33 -9.48 -30.27
CA CYS A 19 5.42 -9.21 -31.20
C CYS A 19 6.66 -10.02 -30.82
N CYS A 20 7.33 -10.64 -31.79
CA CYS A 20 8.50 -11.49 -31.59
C CYS A 20 9.70 -11.00 -32.40
N LEU A 21 10.82 -10.77 -31.72
CA LEU A 21 12.09 -10.28 -32.26
C LEU A 21 13.21 -11.31 -32.08
N ASP A 22 14.16 -11.29 -33.00
CA ASP A 22 15.45 -11.97 -32.85
C ASP A 22 16.44 -11.12 -32.02
N PRO A 23 17.67 -11.62 -31.74
CA PRO A 23 18.67 -10.87 -30.97
C PRO A 23 19.10 -9.54 -31.59
N ASP A 24 19.01 -9.42 -32.92
CA ASP A 24 19.37 -8.22 -33.67
C ASP A 24 18.23 -7.18 -33.69
N GLY A 25 17.07 -7.51 -33.13
CA GLY A 25 15.89 -6.65 -33.07
C GLY A 25 15.01 -6.72 -34.32
N LYS A 26 15.27 -7.69 -35.21
CA LYS A 26 14.45 -7.91 -36.40
C LYS A 26 13.19 -8.68 -36.02
N GLN A 27 12.05 -8.17 -36.47
CA GLN A 27 10.77 -8.83 -36.30
C GLN A 27 10.68 -10.10 -37.16
N LEU A 28 10.37 -11.23 -36.51
CA LEU A 28 10.40 -12.55 -37.15
C LEU A 28 9.11 -12.88 -37.93
N LYS A 29 7.95 -12.41 -37.44
CA LYS A 29 6.62 -12.55 -38.06
C LYS A 29 5.78 -11.30 -37.80
N PRO A 30 4.76 -10.97 -38.62
CA PRO A 30 3.79 -9.93 -38.30
C PRO A 30 3.20 -10.14 -36.90
N SER A 31 2.94 -9.05 -36.18
CA SER A 31 2.35 -9.13 -34.84
C SER A 31 0.96 -9.76 -34.91
N GLN A 32 0.61 -10.56 -33.91
CA GLN A 32 -0.64 -11.31 -33.86
C GLN A 32 -1.42 -10.90 -32.61
N SER A 33 -2.74 -10.75 -32.73
CA SER A 33 -3.63 -10.50 -31.61
C SER A 33 -4.34 -11.78 -31.22
N PHE A 34 -4.40 -12.03 -29.92
CA PHE A 34 -5.08 -13.16 -29.31
C PHE A 34 -6.11 -12.65 -28.30
N GLU A 35 -7.16 -13.41 -28.04
CA GLU A 35 -8.10 -13.06 -26.97
C GLU A 35 -7.40 -13.15 -25.60
N ASN A 36 -7.69 -12.22 -24.69
CA ASN A 36 -7.16 -12.24 -23.32
C ASN A 36 -7.96 -13.22 -22.44
N ASN A 37 -7.88 -14.50 -22.78
CA ASN A 37 -8.48 -15.62 -22.06
C ASN A 37 -7.56 -16.85 -22.10
N LEU A 38 -8.01 -17.96 -21.54
CA LEU A 38 -7.23 -19.20 -21.47
C LEU A 38 -6.86 -19.74 -22.87
N THR A 39 -7.79 -19.65 -23.83
CA THR A 39 -7.56 -20.11 -25.20
C THR A 39 -6.48 -19.28 -25.89
N GLY A 40 -6.57 -17.95 -25.82
CA GLY A 40 -5.54 -17.08 -26.38
C GLY A 40 -4.18 -17.23 -25.69
N ALA A 41 -4.17 -17.45 -24.37
CA ALA A 41 -2.93 -17.74 -23.64
C ALA A 41 -2.26 -19.05 -24.13
N ALA A 42 -3.03 -20.10 -24.39
CA ALA A 42 -2.52 -21.34 -24.98
C ALA A 42 -1.96 -21.11 -26.40
N GLN A 43 -2.68 -20.37 -27.24
CA GLN A 43 -2.22 -20.02 -28.60
C GLN A 43 -0.92 -19.20 -28.58
N ILE A 44 -0.75 -18.29 -27.61
CA ILE A 44 0.51 -17.56 -27.41
C ILE A 44 1.63 -18.53 -27.06
N VAL A 45 1.41 -19.48 -26.14
CA VAL A 45 2.41 -20.49 -25.78
C VAL A 45 2.82 -21.31 -27.00
N ASP A 46 1.86 -21.82 -27.77
CA ASP A 46 2.12 -22.59 -29.00
C ASP A 46 2.97 -21.77 -29.99
N THR A 47 2.61 -20.50 -30.19
CA THR A 47 3.35 -19.58 -31.07
C THR A 47 4.80 -19.38 -30.60
N LEU A 48 5.04 -19.25 -29.28
CA LEU A 48 6.37 -19.10 -28.72
C LEU A 48 7.20 -20.38 -28.86
N VAL A 49 6.59 -21.55 -28.66
CA VAL A 49 7.24 -22.86 -28.79
C VAL A 49 7.67 -23.13 -30.23
N ASP A 50 6.85 -22.72 -31.21
CA ASP A 50 7.10 -22.91 -32.65
C ASP A 50 8.39 -22.25 -33.16
N PHE A 51 8.87 -21.19 -32.50
CA PHE A 51 10.15 -20.57 -32.83
C PHE A 51 11.37 -21.43 -32.48
N LYS A 52 11.19 -22.50 -31.68
CA LYS A 52 12.26 -23.45 -31.29
C LYS A 52 13.49 -22.73 -30.73
N ALA A 53 13.27 -21.66 -29.96
CA ALA A 53 14.32 -20.89 -29.33
C ALA A 53 14.87 -21.60 -28.09
N LYS A 54 16.18 -21.45 -27.83
CA LYS A 54 16.81 -21.98 -26.60
C LYS A 54 16.39 -21.19 -25.36
N GLU A 55 16.29 -19.86 -25.46
CA GLU A 55 15.78 -18.97 -24.42
C GLU A 55 14.65 -18.10 -25.00
N ILE A 56 13.60 -17.88 -24.21
CA ILE A 56 12.43 -17.08 -24.57
C ILE A 56 12.26 -16.01 -23.48
N HIS A 57 12.37 -14.74 -23.86
CA HIS A 57 12.19 -13.62 -22.95
C HIS A 57 10.88 -12.91 -23.29
N VAL A 58 9.88 -12.99 -22.42
CA VAL A 58 8.53 -12.44 -22.67
C VAL A 58 8.27 -11.24 -21.78
N GLY A 59 7.86 -10.11 -22.35
CA GLY A 59 7.57 -8.89 -21.62
C GLY A 59 6.11 -8.55 -21.64
N LEU A 60 5.64 -8.07 -20.50
CA LEU A 60 4.27 -7.63 -20.27
C LEU A 60 4.34 -6.25 -19.64
N GLU A 61 3.56 -5.29 -20.13
CA GLU A 61 3.47 -3.99 -19.48
C GLU A 61 2.51 -4.06 -18.27
N SER A 62 2.99 -3.61 -17.10
CA SER A 62 2.26 -3.74 -15.83
C SER A 62 1.27 -2.59 -15.57
N THR A 63 0.56 -2.11 -16.61
CA THR A 63 -0.38 -0.98 -16.50
C THR A 63 -1.61 -1.31 -15.66
N SER A 64 -2.04 -2.57 -15.67
CA SER A 64 -3.31 -3.02 -15.10
C SER A 64 -3.22 -4.47 -14.59
N VAL A 65 -4.34 -5.01 -14.11
CA VAL A 65 -4.45 -6.42 -13.69
C VAL A 65 -4.52 -7.40 -14.87
N TYR A 66 -4.77 -6.91 -16.10
CA TYR A 66 -5.11 -7.75 -17.24
C TYR A 66 -3.99 -8.68 -17.68
N GLY A 67 -2.72 -8.32 -17.41
CA GLY A 67 -1.58 -9.19 -17.71
C GLY A 67 -1.29 -10.26 -16.66
N ALA A 68 -1.94 -10.24 -15.49
CA ALA A 68 -1.60 -11.13 -14.38
C ALA A 68 -1.86 -12.61 -14.72
N HIS A 69 -3.01 -12.92 -15.32
CA HIS A 69 -3.35 -14.29 -15.69
C HIS A 69 -2.43 -14.83 -16.78
N LEU A 70 -2.16 -14.05 -17.83
CA LEU A 70 -1.24 -14.46 -18.89
C LEU A 70 0.19 -14.65 -18.36
N ARG A 71 0.67 -13.75 -17.49
CA ARG A 71 1.96 -13.89 -16.81
C ARG A 71 2.04 -15.22 -16.06
N ASP A 72 1.05 -15.52 -15.22
CA ASP A 72 1.06 -16.71 -14.38
C ASP A 72 0.95 -17.98 -15.25
N PHE A 73 0.16 -17.93 -16.32
CA PHE A 73 0.06 -19.01 -17.31
C PHE A 73 1.39 -19.28 -18.04
N LEU A 74 2.10 -18.22 -18.45
CA LEU A 74 3.42 -18.35 -19.09
C LEU A 74 4.47 -18.90 -18.14
N LEU A 75 4.47 -18.45 -16.88
CA LEU A 75 5.42 -18.91 -15.84
C LEU A 75 5.22 -20.38 -15.47
N THR A 76 3.97 -20.83 -15.43
CA THR A 76 3.62 -22.19 -15.00
C THR A 76 3.44 -23.18 -16.16
N SER A 77 3.61 -22.73 -17.41
CA SER A 77 3.45 -23.58 -18.59
C SER A 77 4.59 -24.61 -18.70
N PRO A 78 4.28 -25.93 -18.69
CA PRO A 78 5.29 -26.98 -18.83
C PRO A 78 6.04 -26.92 -20.17
N LEU A 79 5.43 -26.36 -21.21
CA LEU A 79 6.03 -26.25 -22.55
C LEU A 79 7.14 -25.19 -22.64
N LEU A 80 7.15 -24.28 -21.67
CA LEU A 80 8.06 -23.13 -21.59
C LEU A 80 9.07 -23.25 -20.44
N GLN A 81 8.95 -24.28 -19.61
CA GLN A 81 9.75 -24.49 -18.41
C GLN A 81 11.25 -24.51 -18.73
N ASP A 82 12.05 -23.95 -17.81
CA ASP A 82 13.52 -23.83 -17.86
C ASP A 82 14.13 -23.00 -19.02
N ARG A 83 13.30 -22.48 -19.93
CA ARG A 83 13.74 -21.61 -21.03
C ARG A 83 13.00 -20.28 -21.14
N CYS A 84 11.89 -20.11 -20.44
CA CYS A 84 11.08 -18.89 -20.50
C CYS A 84 11.34 -17.97 -19.30
N PHE A 85 11.60 -16.70 -19.59
CA PHE A 85 11.82 -15.63 -18.63
C PHE A 85 10.76 -14.55 -18.85
N VAL A 86 9.81 -14.43 -17.93
CA VAL A 86 8.74 -13.44 -18.03
C VAL A 86 9.13 -12.15 -17.32
N TYR A 87 8.91 -10.99 -17.92
CA TYR A 87 9.26 -9.67 -17.40
C TYR A 87 7.99 -8.83 -17.25
N GLU A 88 7.73 -8.37 -16.03
CA GLU A 88 6.67 -7.41 -15.74
C GLU A 88 7.28 -6.00 -15.71
N ILE A 89 7.01 -5.20 -16.75
CA ILE A 89 7.69 -3.92 -16.98
C ILE A 89 6.81 -2.76 -16.54
N ASN A 90 7.38 -1.85 -15.75
CA ASN A 90 6.69 -0.63 -15.35
C ASN A 90 6.39 0.24 -16.60
N PRO A 91 5.14 0.67 -16.80
CA PRO A 91 4.72 1.55 -17.89
C PRO A 91 5.58 2.81 -18.08
N ALA A 92 6.05 3.40 -16.98
CA ALA A 92 6.89 4.59 -17.03
C ALA A 92 8.25 4.32 -17.70
N LEU A 93 8.79 3.09 -17.57
CA LEU A 93 10.03 2.69 -18.21
C LEU A 93 9.83 2.49 -19.72
N VAL A 94 8.73 1.87 -20.13
CA VAL A 94 8.38 1.70 -21.55
C VAL A 94 8.15 3.07 -22.19
N ASN A 95 7.37 3.94 -21.55
CA ASN A 95 7.13 5.30 -22.02
C ASN A 95 8.39 6.17 -22.08
N GLY A 96 9.31 6.02 -21.13
CA GLY A 96 10.62 6.67 -21.17
C GLY A 96 11.46 6.18 -22.34
N PHE A 97 11.53 4.86 -22.53
CA PHE A 97 12.27 4.22 -23.62
C PHE A 97 11.70 4.54 -25.01
N LYS A 98 10.37 4.70 -25.12
CA LYS A 98 9.70 5.15 -26.35
C LYS A 98 10.30 6.43 -26.93
N ARG A 99 10.79 7.34 -26.07
CA ARG A 99 11.39 8.63 -26.47
C ARG A 99 12.76 8.50 -27.11
N SER A 100 13.42 7.35 -26.99
CA SER A 100 14.67 7.06 -27.68
C SER A 100 14.48 6.78 -29.17
N PHE A 101 13.23 6.62 -29.63
CA PHE A 101 12.89 6.41 -31.03
C PHE A 101 12.21 7.64 -31.64
N PRO A 102 12.32 7.85 -32.97
CA PRO A 102 11.47 8.78 -33.68
C PRO A 102 9.99 8.49 -33.41
N LYS A 103 9.14 9.51 -33.55
CA LYS A 103 7.71 9.39 -33.29
C LYS A 103 7.10 8.26 -34.14
N LYS A 104 6.78 7.15 -33.48
CA LYS A 104 6.07 6.01 -34.07
C LYS A 104 4.54 6.18 -33.92
N PRO A 105 3.73 5.57 -34.80
CA PRO A 105 2.28 5.55 -34.62
C PRO A 105 1.91 4.83 -33.32
N LYS A 106 0.76 5.18 -32.75
CA LYS A 106 0.22 4.53 -31.56
C LYS A 106 -0.65 3.36 -32.02
N THR A 107 -0.08 2.16 -32.04
CA THR A 107 -0.77 0.91 -32.36
C THR A 107 -0.27 -0.18 -31.43
N ASP A 108 -1.13 -1.14 -31.10
CA ASP A 108 -0.82 -2.24 -30.18
C ASP A 108 0.37 -3.07 -30.67
N SER A 109 0.52 -3.21 -32.00
CA SER A 109 1.70 -3.86 -32.61
C SER A 109 3.01 -3.12 -32.34
N VAL A 110 2.99 -1.77 -32.35
CA VAL A 110 4.16 -0.94 -32.05
C VAL A 110 4.46 -0.97 -30.56
N ASP A 111 3.44 -0.95 -29.71
CA ASP A 111 3.62 -0.99 -28.26
C ASP A 111 4.14 -2.39 -27.84
N ALA A 112 3.63 -3.48 -28.41
CA ALA A 112 4.18 -4.83 -28.25
C ALA A 112 5.64 -4.95 -28.75
N TRP A 113 5.96 -4.35 -29.91
CA TRP A 113 7.33 -4.28 -30.41
C TRP A 113 8.25 -3.53 -29.45
N LEU A 114 7.80 -2.40 -28.91
CA LEU A 114 8.57 -1.59 -27.97
C LEU A 114 8.83 -2.33 -26.66
N ILE A 115 7.89 -3.14 -26.19
CA ILE A 115 8.06 -4.01 -25.02
C ILE A 115 9.14 -5.06 -25.31
N ALA A 116 9.08 -5.75 -26.46
CA ALA A 116 10.09 -6.74 -26.86
C ALA A 116 11.49 -6.10 -26.93
N GLU A 117 11.57 -4.94 -27.58
CA GLU A 117 12.80 -4.18 -27.75
C GLU A 117 13.35 -3.69 -26.40
N ARG A 118 12.47 -3.31 -25.46
CA ARG A 118 12.87 -2.92 -24.11
C ARG A 118 13.52 -4.07 -23.37
N ILE A 119 13.03 -5.30 -23.51
CA ILE A 119 13.66 -6.47 -22.88
C ILE A 119 15.01 -6.77 -23.53
N ARG A 120 15.07 -6.70 -24.85
CA ARG A 120 16.30 -6.92 -25.64
C ARG A 120 17.43 -6.00 -25.20
N PHE A 121 17.12 -4.74 -24.86
CA PHE A 121 18.08 -3.77 -24.33
C PHE A 121 18.67 -4.17 -22.95
N GLY A 122 18.00 -5.05 -22.20
CA GLY A 122 18.49 -5.57 -20.92
C GLY A 122 18.26 -4.65 -19.72
N HIS A 123 19.00 -4.89 -18.63
CA HIS A 123 18.83 -4.22 -17.33
C HIS A 123 17.45 -4.40 -16.69
N LEU A 124 16.75 -5.47 -17.04
CA LEU A 124 15.51 -5.90 -16.40
C LEU A 124 15.75 -7.26 -15.73
N ARG A 125 15.09 -7.49 -14.60
CA ARG A 125 15.08 -8.79 -13.93
C ARG A 125 13.77 -9.50 -14.26
N PRO A 126 13.79 -10.81 -14.55
CA PRO A 126 12.56 -11.56 -14.75
C PRO A 126 11.74 -11.59 -13.47
N PHE A 127 10.44 -11.77 -13.63
CA PHE A 127 9.50 -11.99 -12.55
C PHE A 127 9.86 -13.31 -11.86
N SER A 128 10.05 -13.25 -10.54
CA SER A 128 10.36 -14.44 -9.75
C SER A 128 9.08 -15.23 -9.49
N GLU A 129 9.09 -16.52 -9.81
CA GLU A 129 7.99 -17.43 -9.49
C GLU A 129 7.68 -17.48 -7.98
N LYS A 130 8.70 -17.28 -7.13
CA LYS A 130 8.49 -17.14 -5.67
C LYS A 130 7.56 -15.99 -5.31
N ARG A 131 7.35 -15.01 -6.18
CA ARG A 131 6.40 -13.91 -5.93
C ARG A 131 4.95 -14.39 -5.96
N LEU A 132 4.65 -15.51 -6.64
CA LEU A 132 3.32 -16.12 -6.67
C LEU A 132 2.89 -16.56 -5.26
N THR A 133 3.81 -17.03 -4.41
CA THR A 133 3.50 -17.42 -3.02
C THR A 133 3.13 -16.21 -2.15
N THR A 134 3.70 -15.04 -2.46
CA THR A 134 3.43 -13.78 -1.73
C THR A 134 2.24 -12.99 -2.27
N GLN A 135 1.72 -13.33 -3.46
CA GLN A 135 0.69 -12.57 -4.16
C GLN A 135 -0.68 -12.54 -3.44
N PRO A 136 -1.15 -13.63 -2.80
CA PRO A 136 -2.36 -13.57 -1.98
C PRO A 136 -2.22 -12.55 -0.84
N LEU A 137 -1.08 -12.58 -0.14
CA LEU A 137 -0.79 -11.65 0.95
C LEU A 137 -0.68 -10.21 0.45
N LEU A 138 -0.05 -10.00 -0.70
CA LEU A 138 0.03 -8.71 -1.38
C LEU A 138 -1.37 -8.15 -1.65
N GLN A 139 -2.27 -8.94 -2.21
CA GLN A 139 -3.64 -8.53 -2.48
C GLN A 139 -4.38 -8.11 -1.20
N LEU A 140 -4.31 -8.93 -0.14
CA LEU A 140 -4.98 -8.64 1.14
C LEU A 140 -4.43 -7.36 1.79
N THR A 141 -3.11 -7.20 1.83
CA THR A 141 -2.46 -6.02 2.43
C THR A 141 -2.71 -4.75 1.63
N ARG A 142 -2.73 -4.79 0.30
CA ARG A 142 -3.07 -3.61 -0.51
C ARG A 142 -4.53 -3.20 -0.33
N TYR A 143 -5.45 -4.17 -0.35
CA TYR A 143 -6.86 -3.92 -0.09
C TYR A 143 -7.10 -3.36 1.31
N ARG A 144 -6.35 -3.83 2.31
CA ARG A 144 -6.38 -3.27 3.67
C ARG A 144 -6.04 -1.79 3.69
N LEU A 145 -4.98 -1.37 2.99
CA LEU A 145 -4.62 0.04 2.89
C LEU A 145 -5.76 0.85 2.27
N HIS A 146 -6.37 0.34 1.19
CA HIS A 146 -7.51 1.02 0.57
C HIS A 146 -8.70 1.18 1.53
N LEU A 147 -9.02 0.17 2.34
CA LEU A 147 -10.06 0.28 3.36
C LEU A 147 -9.72 1.33 4.43
N ILE A 148 -8.44 1.47 4.81
CA ILE A 148 -8.00 2.50 5.75
C ILE A 148 -8.11 3.90 5.13
N GLU A 149 -7.78 4.04 3.85
CA GLU A 149 -7.95 5.30 3.12
C GLU A 149 -9.43 5.69 3.06
N LEU A 150 -10.32 4.74 2.73
CA LEU A 150 -11.77 4.96 2.74
C LEU A 150 -12.28 5.32 4.14
N LEU A 151 -11.85 4.61 5.18
CA LEU A 151 -12.20 4.92 6.57
C LEU A 151 -11.76 6.34 6.95
N THR A 152 -10.56 6.76 6.53
CA THR A 152 -10.05 8.11 6.80
C THR A 152 -10.89 9.17 6.09
N ILE A 153 -11.31 8.91 4.84
CA ILE A 153 -12.21 9.80 4.09
C ILE A 153 -13.55 9.95 4.82
N GLU A 154 -14.17 8.85 5.26
CA GLU A 154 -15.43 8.90 6.00
C GLU A 154 -15.28 9.59 7.36
N GLN A 155 -14.18 9.38 8.07
CA GLN A 155 -13.91 10.09 9.33
C GLN A 155 -13.78 11.60 9.11
N ASN A 156 -13.11 12.03 8.05
CA ASN A 156 -13.02 13.46 7.70
C ASN A 156 -14.40 14.03 7.33
N ARG A 157 -15.22 13.27 6.58
CA ARG A 157 -16.60 13.67 6.29
C ARG A 157 -17.43 13.79 7.58
N ALA A 158 -17.31 12.83 8.48
CA ALA A 158 -17.97 12.85 9.78
C ALA A 158 -17.53 14.05 10.61
N CYS A 159 -16.23 14.40 10.66
CA CYS A 159 -15.76 15.60 11.37
C CYS A 159 -16.49 16.87 10.91
N ASN A 160 -16.68 17.04 9.60
CA ASN A 160 -17.39 18.19 9.04
C ASN A 160 -18.88 18.19 9.42
N LEU A 161 -19.55 17.04 9.33
CA LEU A 161 -20.96 16.90 9.70
C LEU A 161 -21.17 17.05 11.21
N ILE A 162 -20.25 16.53 12.03
CA ILE A 162 -20.23 16.71 13.49
C ILE A 162 -20.04 18.18 13.82
N PHE A 163 -19.19 18.92 13.11
CA PHE A 163 -19.04 20.36 13.34
C PHE A 163 -20.36 21.11 13.10
N LEU A 164 -21.12 20.73 12.06
CA LEU A 164 -22.43 21.31 11.78
C LEU A 164 -23.48 20.92 12.84
N LYS A 165 -23.53 19.65 13.25
CA LYS A 165 -24.52 19.14 14.22
C LYS A 165 -24.21 19.56 15.67
N PHE A 166 -22.94 19.50 16.06
CA PHE A 166 -22.44 19.67 17.42
C PHE A 166 -21.05 20.33 17.38
N SER A 167 -21.01 21.63 17.09
CA SER A 167 -19.77 22.41 17.03
C SER A 167 -18.95 22.28 18.32
N ASN A 168 -17.62 22.31 18.22
CA ASN A 168 -16.66 22.11 19.31
C ASN A 168 -16.57 20.68 19.89
N TYR A 169 -17.46 19.76 19.51
CA TYR A 169 -17.42 18.37 20.01
C TYR A 169 -16.07 17.70 19.76
N MET A 170 -15.56 17.72 18.52
CA MET A 170 -14.31 17.03 18.18
C MET A 170 -13.09 17.60 18.90
N LYS A 171 -13.11 18.89 19.26
CA LYS A 171 -12.00 19.58 19.93
C LYS A 171 -11.99 19.29 21.44
N ASN A 172 -13.18 19.26 22.06
CA ASN A 172 -13.35 19.18 23.50
C ASN A 172 -13.96 17.85 23.94
N SER A 173 -13.91 16.82 23.09
CA SER A 173 -14.54 15.52 23.35
C SER A 173 -14.00 14.92 24.65
N PRO A 174 -14.88 14.49 25.58
CA PRO A 174 -14.46 13.81 26.81
C PRO A 174 -14.04 12.36 26.56
N PHE A 175 -14.22 11.86 25.34
CA PHE A 175 -13.85 10.51 24.95
C PHE A 175 -12.41 10.46 24.44
N SER A 176 -11.63 9.47 24.89
CA SER A 176 -10.28 9.22 24.38
C SER A 176 -10.24 8.87 22.88
N ASN A 177 -11.36 8.39 22.34
CA ASN A 177 -11.57 8.16 20.92
C ASN A 177 -12.93 8.76 20.51
N SER A 178 -12.90 9.88 19.79
CA SER A 178 -14.11 10.56 19.29
C SER A 178 -14.90 9.74 18.26
N PHE A 179 -14.32 8.68 17.70
CA PHE A 179 -15.01 7.68 16.87
C PHE A 179 -15.21 6.35 17.61
N GLY A 180 -15.17 6.35 18.95
CA GLY A 180 -15.51 5.20 19.79
C GLY A 180 -17.03 4.99 19.88
N LYS A 181 -17.46 3.81 20.34
CA LYS A 181 -18.89 3.43 20.38
C LYS A 181 -19.78 4.42 21.13
N ALA A 182 -19.42 4.77 22.37
CA ALA A 182 -20.18 5.74 23.18
C ALA A 182 -20.27 7.12 22.50
N SER A 183 -19.14 7.59 21.95
CA SER A 183 -19.07 8.87 21.22
C SER A 183 -19.97 8.86 19.98
N LEU A 184 -19.91 7.78 19.19
CA LEU A 184 -20.74 7.60 18.00
C LEU A 184 -22.23 7.46 18.33
N ALA A 185 -22.59 6.83 19.46
CA ALA A 185 -23.97 6.76 19.92
C ALA A 185 -24.50 8.16 20.29
N VAL A 186 -23.74 8.95 21.04
CA VAL A 186 -24.09 10.35 21.35
C VAL A 186 -24.27 11.16 20.05
N LEU A 187 -23.32 11.05 19.13
CA LEU A 187 -23.35 11.78 17.85
C LEU A 187 -24.42 11.27 16.89
N GLY A 188 -24.81 10.01 16.98
CA GLY A 188 -25.86 9.40 16.17
C GLY A 188 -27.24 9.79 16.67
N GLU A 189 -27.49 9.67 17.97
CA GLU A 189 -28.84 9.70 18.54
C GLU A 189 -29.24 11.05 19.12
N LEU A 190 -28.29 11.85 19.62
CA LEU A 190 -28.59 13.06 20.39
C LEU A 190 -28.17 14.32 19.65
N PHE A 191 -28.90 15.41 19.86
CA PHE A 191 -28.53 16.78 19.53
C PHE A 191 -28.10 17.56 20.79
N PRO A 192 -27.43 18.72 20.64
CA PRO A 192 -27.04 19.55 21.77
C PRO A 192 -28.20 19.89 22.73
N ASP A 193 -29.39 20.18 22.21
CA ASP A 193 -30.55 20.49 23.05
C ASP A 193 -31.05 19.26 23.83
N ASP A 194 -31.01 18.08 23.22
CA ASP A 194 -31.37 16.82 23.91
C ASP A 194 -30.42 16.57 25.08
N LEU A 195 -29.11 16.81 24.89
CA LEU A 195 -28.10 16.66 25.94
C LEU A 195 -28.29 17.63 27.11
N ILE A 196 -28.70 18.86 26.82
CA ILE A 196 -28.93 19.89 27.87
C ILE A 196 -30.14 19.52 28.72
N ASN A 197 -31.21 19.05 28.07
CA ASN A 197 -32.49 18.77 28.70
C ASN A 197 -32.55 17.37 29.35
N MET A 198 -31.77 16.41 28.87
CA MET A 198 -31.67 15.07 29.45
C MET A 198 -31.16 15.12 30.89
N ASP A 199 -31.71 14.31 31.78
CA ASP A 199 -31.22 14.23 33.15
C ASP A 199 -29.76 13.71 33.20
N LEU A 200 -28.99 14.12 34.22
CA LEU A 200 -27.59 13.73 34.32
C LEU A 200 -27.42 12.21 34.52
N GLU A 201 -28.26 11.58 35.33
CA GLU A 201 -28.20 10.12 35.58
C GLU A 201 -28.60 9.35 34.32
N GLN A 202 -29.59 9.85 33.58
CA GLN A 202 -29.97 9.31 32.28
C GLN A 202 -28.82 9.39 31.27
N LEU A 203 -28.15 10.54 31.16
CA LEU A 203 -27.01 10.69 30.27
C LEU A 203 -25.83 9.77 30.66
N VAL A 204 -25.57 9.64 31.96
CA VAL A 204 -24.54 8.73 32.49
C VAL A 204 -24.84 7.28 32.13
N SER A 205 -26.08 6.83 32.32
CA SER A 205 -26.48 5.47 31.95
C SER A 205 -26.37 5.24 30.44
N PHE A 206 -26.82 6.19 29.62
CA PHE A 206 -26.73 6.14 28.16
C PHE A 206 -25.28 5.95 27.67
N ILE A 207 -24.34 6.79 28.12
CA ILE A 207 -22.94 6.68 27.68
C ILE A 207 -22.26 5.43 28.21
N THR A 208 -22.63 4.97 29.41
CA THR A 208 -22.04 3.79 30.04
C THR A 208 -22.45 2.51 29.33
N GLN A 209 -23.75 2.38 29.00
CA GLN A 209 -24.28 1.27 28.21
C GLN A 209 -23.62 1.20 26.82
N ASN A 210 -23.60 2.32 26.11
CA ASN A 210 -22.97 2.41 24.78
C ASN A 210 -21.43 2.32 24.81
N GLY A 211 -20.83 2.54 25.98
CA GLY A 211 -19.40 2.40 26.25
C GLY A 211 -18.98 1.00 26.70
N ASN A 212 -19.88 0.01 26.67
CA ASN A 212 -19.65 -1.34 27.20
C ASN A 212 -19.18 -1.36 28.66
N ASN A 213 -19.62 -0.41 29.50
CA ASN A 213 -19.22 -0.27 30.90
C ASN A 213 -17.71 -0.10 31.15
N ARG A 214 -16.96 0.43 30.17
CA ARG A 214 -15.49 0.62 30.24
C ARG A 214 -15.06 2.08 30.37
N LEU A 215 -16.00 2.99 30.59
CA LEU A 215 -15.70 4.41 30.77
C LEU A 215 -15.15 4.66 32.17
N ARG A 216 -14.02 5.38 32.26
CA ARG A 216 -13.30 5.61 33.52
C ARG A 216 -14.08 6.50 34.49
N ASP A 217 -14.69 7.56 33.98
CA ASP A 217 -15.46 8.53 34.77
C ASP A 217 -16.69 9.03 33.99
N PRO A 218 -17.76 8.21 33.92
CA PRO A 218 -18.97 8.57 33.17
C PRO A 218 -19.62 9.85 33.69
N GLN A 219 -19.58 10.10 35.00
CA GLN A 219 -20.23 11.28 35.58
C GLN A 219 -19.57 12.57 35.11
N ASN A 220 -18.24 12.66 35.17
CA ASN A 220 -17.54 13.84 34.68
C ASN A 220 -17.70 13.99 33.16
N MET A 221 -17.60 12.88 32.40
CA MET A 221 -17.82 12.91 30.94
C MET A 221 -19.21 13.47 30.59
N ALA A 222 -20.27 13.08 31.31
CA ALA A 222 -21.62 13.60 31.10
C ALA A 222 -21.72 15.12 31.39
N LYS A 223 -21.07 15.60 32.48
CA LYS A 223 -21.01 17.03 32.80
C LYS A 223 -20.28 17.83 31.71
N GLU A 224 -19.17 17.29 31.21
CA GLU A 224 -18.41 17.88 30.10
C GLU A 224 -19.26 17.92 28.82
N LEU A 225 -19.96 16.84 28.45
CA LEU A 225 -20.86 16.81 27.30
C LEU A 225 -21.94 17.90 27.38
N LYS A 226 -22.60 18.05 28.53
CA LYS A 226 -23.59 19.12 28.74
C LYS A 226 -22.97 20.50 28.59
N THR A 227 -21.75 20.69 29.08
CA THR A 227 -21.01 21.96 28.97
C THR A 227 -20.67 22.29 27.51
N ILE A 228 -20.22 21.29 26.73
CA ILE A 228 -19.96 21.45 25.30
C ILE A 228 -21.27 21.76 24.56
N ALA A 229 -22.36 21.08 24.90
CA ALA A 229 -23.68 21.30 24.29
C ALA A 229 -24.23 22.71 24.51
N ARG A 230 -24.05 23.27 25.72
CA ARG A 230 -24.43 24.67 26.01
C ARG A 230 -23.66 25.67 25.15
N ASN A 231 -22.40 25.39 24.86
CA ASN A 231 -21.51 26.27 24.09
C ASN A 231 -21.49 25.96 22.58
N ALA A 232 -22.34 25.05 22.11
CA ALA A 232 -22.40 24.69 20.70
C ALA A 232 -23.36 25.60 19.92
N TYR A 233 -23.02 25.91 18.67
CA TYR A 233 -23.95 26.55 17.74
C TYR A 233 -25.17 25.66 17.52
N ARG A 234 -26.34 26.30 17.38
CA ARG A 234 -27.57 25.61 16.98
C ARG A 234 -27.64 25.51 15.47
N LEU A 235 -27.81 24.30 15.00
CA LEU A 235 -28.01 24.03 13.59
C LEU A 235 -29.36 24.63 13.15
N ASN A 236 -29.39 25.17 11.94
CA ASN A 236 -30.64 25.62 11.31
C ASN A 236 -31.66 24.46 11.32
N PRO A 237 -32.88 24.65 11.86
CA PRO A 237 -33.90 23.60 11.91
C PRO A 237 -34.16 22.93 10.55
N LYS A 238 -34.08 23.67 9.44
CA LYS A 238 -34.26 23.13 8.08
C LYS A 238 -33.15 22.16 7.64
N MET A 239 -31.99 22.21 8.29
CA MET A 239 -30.84 21.34 8.02
C MET A 239 -30.73 20.17 9.01
N LYS A 240 -31.59 20.14 10.06
CA LYS A 240 -31.46 19.19 11.17
C LYS A 240 -31.52 17.74 10.69
N ASP A 241 -32.55 17.41 9.92
CA ASP A 241 -32.79 16.03 9.47
C ASP A 241 -31.77 15.60 8.40
N SER A 242 -31.40 16.50 7.49
CA SER A 242 -30.43 16.19 6.43
C SER A 242 -29.03 15.94 7.00
N VAL A 243 -28.55 16.79 7.92
CA VAL A 243 -27.26 16.59 8.59
C VAL A 243 -27.28 15.35 9.47
N HIS A 244 -28.39 15.10 10.18
CA HIS A 244 -28.53 13.90 11.00
C HIS A 244 -28.48 12.62 10.18
N LEU A 245 -29.28 12.53 9.12
CA LEU A 245 -29.34 11.35 8.26
C LEU A 245 -27.98 11.08 7.58
N THR A 246 -27.36 12.13 7.04
CA THR A 246 -26.05 11.99 6.38
C THR A 246 -24.94 11.63 7.38
N LEU A 247 -24.98 12.16 8.61
CA LEU A 247 -24.07 11.76 9.67
C LEU A 247 -24.29 10.30 10.07
N ALA A 248 -25.54 9.87 10.26
CA ALA A 248 -25.87 8.49 10.61
C ALA A 248 -25.36 7.49 9.56
N MET A 249 -25.58 7.77 8.26
CA MET A 249 -25.03 6.96 7.15
C MET A 249 -23.49 6.96 7.16
N THR A 250 -22.86 8.11 7.42
CA THR A 250 -21.39 8.21 7.52
C THR A 250 -20.85 7.40 8.70
N ILE A 251 -21.54 7.40 9.85
CA ILE A 251 -21.18 6.59 11.02
C ILE A 251 -21.30 5.09 10.69
N GLN A 252 -22.37 4.67 10.01
CA GLN A 252 -22.52 3.29 9.56
C GLN A 252 -21.37 2.86 8.63
N ASN A 253 -20.94 3.72 7.70
CA ASN A 253 -19.78 3.46 6.85
C ASN A 253 -18.49 3.29 7.67
N ILE A 254 -18.25 4.17 8.66
CA ILE A 254 -17.10 4.08 9.57
C ILE A 254 -17.09 2.73 10.31
N GLU A 255 -18.23 2.31 10.84
CA GLU A 255 -18.37 1.04 11.55
C GLU A 255 -18.17 -0.16 10.61
N TYR A 256 -18.75 -0.11 9.41
CA TYR A 256 -18.58 -1.12 8.38
C TYR A 256 -17.11 -1.29 8.01
N PHE A 257 -16.41 -0.21 7.65
CA PHE A 257 -15.00 -0.28 7.28
C PHE A 257 -14.11 -0.73 8.44
N LYS A 258 -14.36 -0.30 9.68
CA LYS A 258 -13.66 -0.82 10.86
C LYS A 258 -13.82 -2.33 11.01
N ASN A 259 -15.01 -2.86 10.79
CA ASN A 259 -15.27 -4.30 10.89
C ASN A 259 -14.61 -5.07 9.74
N GLN A 260 -14.62 -4.54 8.51
CA GLN A 260 -13.91 -5.14 7.39
C GLN A 260 -12.39 -5.17 7.62
N VAL A 261 -11.80 -4.08 8.13
CA VAL A 261 -10.37 -4.04 8.49
C VAL A 261 -10.04 -5.10 9.54
N LYS A 262 -10.85 -5.24 10.60
CA LYS A 262 -10.63 -6.29 11.62
C LYS A 262 -10.72 -7.71 11.06
N ARG A 263 -11.66 -7.96 10.14
CA ARG A 263 -11.77 -9.26 9.46
C ARG A 263 -10.53 -9.53 8.63
N LEU A 264 -10.06 -8.52 7.89
CA LEU A 264 -8.89 -8.61 7.04
C LEU A 264 -7.59 -8.78 7.83
N ASP A 265 -7.45 -8.11 8.99
CA ASP A 265 -6.32 -8.28 9.90
C ASP A 265 -6.14 -9.75 10.33
N LYS A 266 -7.25 -10.44 10.64
CA LYS A 266 -7.23 -11.86 10.99
C LYS A 266 -6.82 -12.75 9.81
N LEU A 267 -7.30 -12.45 8.61
CA LEU A 267 -6.93 -13.18 7.40
C LEU A 267 -5.46 -12.97 7.05
N ILE A 268 -4.96 -11.73 7.10
CA ILE A 268 -3.55 -11.40 6.88
C ILE A 268 -2.66 -12.14 7.88
N ALA A 269 -3.04 -12.16 9.16
CA ALA A 269 -2.27 -12.88 10.18
C ALA A 269 -2.26 -14.40 9.96
N ARG A 270 -3.32 -14.98 9.37
CA ARG A 270 -3.37 -16.40 9.00
C ARG A 270 -2.46 -16.67 7.79
N GLU A 271 -2.59 -15.88 6.73
CA GLU A 271 -1.80 -16.03 5.51
C GLU A 271 -0.31 -15.78 5.77
N LEU A 272 0.05 -14.84 6.65
CA LEU A 272 1.46 -14.60 6.98
C LEU A 272 2.16 -15.86 7.52
N LYS A 273 1.46 -16.73 8.24
CA LYS A 273 2.04 -17.96 8.81
C LYS A 273 2.49 -18.98 7.76
N THR A 274 1.95 -18.91 6.54
CA THR A 274 2.36 -19.82 5.45
C THR A 274 3.65 -19.37 4.77
N ILE A 275 4.09 -18.12 5.04
CA ILE A 275 5.26 -17.52 4.41
C ILE A 275 6.41 -17.44 5.43
N PRO A 276 7.58 -18.04 5.15
CA PRO A 276 8.72 -17.94 6.03
C PRO A 276 9.21 -16.49 6.09
N GLN A 277 9.13 -15.87 7.27
CA GLN A 277 9.58 -14.52 7.52
C GLN A 277 10.00 -14.34 8.98
N THR A 278 10.79 -13.32 9.27
CA THR A 278 11.39 -13.07 10.59
C THR A 278 11.00 -11.71 11.19
N LEU A 279 10.20 -10.92 10.49
CA LEU A 279 9.89 -9.53 10.84
C LEU A 279 8.91 -9.40 12.01
N ASP A 280 8.00 -10.35 12.20
CA ASP A 280 7.06 -10.36 13.34
C ASP A 280 7.73 -10.66 14.70
N THR A 281 9.00 -11.07 14.69
CA THR A 281 9.80 -11.22 15.91
C THR A 281 10.28 -9.89 16.49
N ILE A 282 10.17 -8.79 15.72
CA ILE A 282 10.62 -7.46 16.15
C ILE A 282 9.57 -6.84 17.08
N PRO A 283 9.93 -6.41 18.30
CA PRO A 283 9.00 -5.74 19.21
C PRO A 283 8.34 -4.53 18.56
N GLY A 284 7.02 -4.53 18.50
CA GLY A 284 6.22 -3.46 17.86
C GLY A 284 5.89 -3.70 16.37
N ILE A 285 6.43 -4.74 15.73
CA ILE A 285 6.04 -5.13 14.37
C ILE A 285 5.02 -6.25 14.45
N GLY A 286 3.74 -5.89 14.29
CA GLY A 286 2.65 -6.86 14.23
C GLY A 286 2.55 -7.60 12.88
N PRO A 287 1.72 -8.64 12.79
CA PRO A 287 1.56 -9.47 11.60
C PRO A 287 1.14 -8.67 10.37
N VAL A 288 0.34 -7.62 10.53
CA VAL A 288 -0.07 -6.77 9.42
C VAL A 288 1.12 -6.04 8.77
N PHE A 289 2.01 -5.47 9.58
CA PHE A 289 3.16 -4.74 9.08
C PHE A 289 4.20 -5.70 8.49
N ALA A 290 4.48 -6.81 9.18
CA ALA A 290 5.33 -7.87 8.65
C ALA A 290 4.80 -8.38 7.30
N ALA A 291 3.49 -8.65 7.19
CA ALA A 291 2.87 -9.09 5.96
C ALA A 291 2.99 -8.08 4.82
N GLY A 292 2.67 -6.82 5.06
CA GLY A 292 2.76 -5.77 4.04
C GLY A 292 4.17 -5.55 3.54
N ILE A 293 5.17 -5.64 4.42
CA ILE A 293 6.59 -5.52 4.05
C ILE A 293 7.03 -6.75 3.25
N THR A 294 6.81 -7.96 3.78
CA THR A 294 7.22 -9.21 3.13
C THR A 294 6.57 -9.38 1.76
N ALA A 295 5.28 -9.07 1.63
CA ALA A 295 4.55 -9.22 0.37
C ALA A 295 5.05 -8.26 -0.72
N GLU A 296 5.35 -7.01 -0.38
CA GLU A 296 5.84 -6.03 -1.36
C GLU A 296 7.31 -6.25 -1.76
N ILE A 297 8.12 -6.81 -0.84
CA ILE A 297 9.50 -7.20 -1.13
C ILE A 297 9.52 -8.45 -2.03
N GLY A 298 8.73 -9.46 -1.69
CA GLY A 298 8.79 -10.78 -2.31
C GLY A 298 10.11 -11.47 -1.95
N ASP A 299 10.88 -11.87 -2.97
CA ASP A 299 12.21 -12.42 -2.76
C ASP A 299 13.23 -11.31 -2.46
N ILE A 300 13.80 -11.31 -1.25
CA ILE A 300 14.81 -10.33 -0.81
C ILE A 300 16.10 -10.38 -1.65
N SER A 301 16.45 -11.52 -2.23
CA SER A 301 17.68 -11.70 -3.04
C SER A 301 17.70 -10.84 -4.32
N ARG A 302 16.55 -10.27 -4.71
CA ARG A 302 16.47 -9.32 -5.82
C ARG A 302 17.13 -7.96 -5.52
N PHE A 303 17.49 -7.70 -4.26
CA PHE A 303 18.11 -6.46 -3.84
C PHE A 303 19.55 -6.74 -3.42
N ASP A 304 20.49 -6.05 -4.07
CA ASP A 304 21.93 -6.27 -3.81
C ASP A 304 22.35 -5.74 -2.42
N ASN A 305 21.66 -4.71 -1.93
CA ASN A 305 21.88 -4.10 -0.62
C ASN A 305 20.62 -3.37 -0.10
N GLU A 306 20.70 -2.90 1.14
CA GLU A 306 19.61 -2.18 1.81
C GLU A 306 19.34 -0.78 1.22
N ALA A 307 20.30 -0.21 0.48
CA ALA A 307 20.08 1.03 -0.25
C ALA A 307 19.20 0.82 -1.48
N SER A 308 19.39 -0.28 -2.23
CA SER A 308 18.52 -0.69 -3.33
C SER A 308 17.08 -0.94 -2.86
N LEU A 309 16.91 -1.58 -1.69
CA LEU A 309 15.58 -1.80 -1.09
C LEU A 309 14.91 -0.46 -0.72
N ALA A 310 15.64 0.48 -0.12
CA ALA A 310 15.06 1.79 0.18
C ALA A 310 14.76 2.61 -1.06
N GLN A 311 15.56 2.51 -2.11
CA GLN A 311 15.26 3.17 -3.38
C GLN A 311 13.97 2.59 -3.97
N TYR A 312 13.77 1.27 -3.89
CA TYR A 312 12.53 0.62 -4.30
C TYR A 312 11.33 1.11 -3.49
N ALA A 313 11.45 1.29 -2.16
CA ALA A 313 10.44 1.93 -1.33
C ALA A 313 10.32 3.46 -1.55
N GLY A 314 11.26 4.07 -2.28
CA GLY A 314 11.47 5.51 -2.37
C GLY A 314 11.64 6.21 -1.02
N LEU A 315 12.35 5.55 -0.11
CA LEU A 315 12.91 6.10 1.13
C LEU A 315 14.35 6.60 0.89
N THR A 316 14.57 7.22 -0.28
CA THR A 316 15.83 7.80 -0.70
C THR A 316 15.63 9.29 -0.97
N TRP A 317 16.70 10.06 -0.79
CA TRP A 317 16.72 11.48 -1.13
C TRP A 317 17.47 11.65 -2.44
N SER A 318 16.91 12.46 -3.34
CA SER A 318 17.58 12.74 -4.61
C SER A 318 18.92 13.42 -4.32
N ARG A 319 20.02 12.82 -4.78
CA ARG A 319 21.31 13.51 -4.85
C ARG A 319 21.30 14.29 -6.17
N TYR A 320 21.32 15.62 -6.07
CA TYR A 320 21.58 16.48 -7.22
C TYR A 320 22.98 17.04 -7.02
N GLN A 321 23.96 16.35 -7.61
CA GLN A 321 25.36 16.76 -7.58
C GLN A 321 25.74 17.24 -8.98
N SER A 322 26.05 18.52 -9.12
CA SER A 322 26.58 19.11 -10.35
C SER A 322 27.94 19.71 -10.04
N GLY A 323 29.02 19.07 -10.50
CA GLY A 323 30.39 19.50 -10.20
C GLY A 323 30.65 19.57 -8.68
N ASN A 324 30.96 20.77 -8.18
CA ASN A 324 31.28 21.05 -6.77
C ASN A 324 30.06 21.40 -5.90
N PHE A 325 28.84 21.35 -6.42
CA PHE A 325 27.63 21.69 -5.67
C PHE A 325 26.93 20.43 -5.15
N ASP A 326 26.74 20.37 -3.82
CA ASP A 326 25.89 19.37 -3.17
C ASP A 326 24.77 20.10 -2.41
N ALA A 327 23.51 19.84 -2.78
CA ALA A 327 22.36 20.49 -2.18
C ALA A 327 22.10 19.99 -0.75
N GLU A 328 22.03 20.94 0.21
CA GLU A 328 21.74 20.66 1.62
C GLU A 328 20.28 20.22 1.85
N GLU A 329 19.32 20.83 1.13
CA GLU A 329 17.91 20.45 1.18
C GLU A 329 17.58 19.42 0.10
N ARG A 330 17.35 18.16 0.52
CA ARG A 330 17.00 17.08 -0.39
C ARG A 330 15.55 16.66 -0.25
N ARG A 331 14.82 16.65 -1.36
CA ARG A 331 13.44 16.15 -1.40
C ARG A 331 13.45 14.62 -1.43
N LEU A 332 12.53 14.03 -0.66
CA LEU A 332 12.25 12.60 -0.73
C LEU A 332 11.79 12.26 -2.15
N THR A 333 12.39 11.23 -2.76
CA THR A 333 11.96 10.76 -4.07
C THR A 333 10.54 10.21 -3.96
N LYS A 334 9.57 10.83 -4.64
CA LYS A 334 8.19 10.32 -4.68
C LYS A 334 8.07 9.08 -5.57
N THR A 335 9.08 8.78 -6.38
CA THR A 335 9.23 7.55 -7.16
C THR A 335 9.50 6.35 -6.23
N GLY A 336 8.89 5.20 -6.51
CA GLY A 336 9.02 3.98 -5.70
C GLY A 336 7.67 3.35 -5.34
N ASN A 337 7.71 2.16 -4.72
CA ASN A 337 6.55 1.40 -4.30
C ASN A 337 5.85 2.08 -3.11
N ARG A 338 4.70 2.72 -3.38
CA ARG A 338 3.91 3.46 -2.37
C ARG A 338 3.43 2.59 -1.22
N TYR A 339 3.11 1.31 -1.49
CA TYR A 339 2.58 0.38 -0.49
C TYR A 339 3.69 -0.04 0.47
N LEU A 340 4.86 -0.41 -0.06
CA LEU A 340 6.03 -0.71 0.77
C LEU A 340 6.43 0.49 1.63
N ARG A 341 6.41 1.70 1.04
CA ARG A 341 6.67 2.94 1.80
C ARG A 341 5.70 3.12 2.95
N TYR A 342 4.40 2.98 2.69
CA TYR A 342 3.36 3.08 3.72
C TYR A 342 3.65 2.10 4.87
N TYR A 343 3.86 0.82 4.56
CA TYR A 343 4.08 -0.20 5.58
C TYR A 343 5.36 0.03 6.39
N LEU A 344 6.47 0.44 5.76
CA LEU A 344 7.71 0.76 6.47
C LEU A 344 7.58 1.99 7.39
N VAL A 345 6.81 2.99 6.95
CA VAL A 345 6.58 4.24 7.69
C VAL A 345 5.66 3.97 8.90
N GLU A 346 4.55 3.25 8.72
CA GLU A 346 3.68 2.85 9.83
C GLU A 346 4.37 1.90 10.82
N ALA A 347 5.15 0.95 10.30
CA ALA A 347 6.00 0.08 11.11
C ALA A 347 7.00 0.89 11.96
N ALA A 348 7.65 1.90 11.38
CA ALA A 348 8.56 2.79 12.11
C ALA A 348 7.84 3.61 13.20
N ASN A 349 6.59 4.02 12.95
CA ASN A 349 5.76 4.69 13.96
C ASN A 349 5.45 3.78 15.14
N SER A 350 5.21 2.48 14.89
CA SER A 350 5.01 1.49 15.95
C SER A 350 6.32 1.19 16.69
N LEU A 351 7.43 1.01 15.96
CA LEU A 351 8.75 0.73 16.52
C LEU A 351 9.22 1.80 17.51
N ARG A 352 9.00 3.09 17.23
CA ARG A 352 9.43 4.15 18.16
C ARG A 352 8.75 4.09 19.53
N VAL A 353 7.60 3.40 19.62
CA VAL A 353 6.85 3.24 20.88
C VAL A 353 7.34 2.00 21.64
N HIS A 354 7.66 0.93 20.93
CA HIS A 354 7.93 -0.39 21.51
C HIS A 354 9.41 -0.78 21.56
N ASN A 355 10.30 -0.06 20.88
CA ASN A 355 11.73 -0.34 20.83
C ASN A 355 12.55 0.89 21.23
N GLU A 356 13.38 0.76 22.26
CA GLU A 356 14.15 1.87 22.84
C GLU A 356 15.19 2.46 21.88
N GLU A 357 15.85 1.63 21.07
CA GLU A 357 16.84 2.09 20.10
C GLU A 357 16.20 2.96 19.01
N TYR A 358 15.03 2.54 18.53
CA TYR A 358 14.26 3.30 17.54
C TYR A 358 13.59 4.53 18.17
N LYS A 359 13.17 4.45 19.43
CA LYS A 359 12.68 5.60 20.20
C LYS A 359 13.75 6.68 20.32
N ALA A 360 14.96 6.32 20.76
CA ALA A 360 16.08 7.25 20.91
C ALA A 360 16.44 7.90 19.56
N TYR A 361 16.55 7.10 18.50
CA TYR A 361 16.82 7.61 17.15
C TYR A 361 15.73 8.57 16.66
N TYR A 362 14.46 8.23 16.88
CA TYR A 362 13.33 9.07 16.51
C TYR A 362 13.40 10.44 17.19
N TYR A 363 13.60 10.48 18.52
CA TYR A 363 13.64 11.74 19.26
C TYR A 363 14.88 12.58 18.91
N ALA A 364 16.03 11.95 18.64
CA ALA A 364 17.19 12.66 18.12
C ALA A 364 16.85 13.39 16.80
N LYS A 365 16.22 12.70 15.84
CA LYS A 365 15.81 13.30 14.56
C LYS A 365 14.66 14.30 14.68
N TYR A 366 13.82 14.14 15.69
CA TYR A 366 12.73 15.08 15.99
C TYR A 366 13.29 16.42 16.47
N ASN A 367 14.28 16.39 17.38
CA ASN A 367 14.85 17.59 18.00
C ASN A 367 15.84 18.35 17.10
N GLU A 368 16.29 17.76 15.98
CA GLU A 368 17.18 18.40 15.00
C GLU A 368 16.56 19.57 14.23
N VAL A 369 15.23 19.65 14.14
CA VAL A 369 14.54 20.65 13.32
C VAL A 369 13.38 21.28 14.09
N ASN A 370 12.94 22.47 13.67
CA ASN A 370 11.80 23.16 14.29
C ASN A 370 10.49 23.02 13.51
N LYS A 371 10.56 22.57 12.25
CA LYS A 371 9.40 22.41 11.36
C LYS A 371 9.31 20.98 10.85
N HIS A 372 8.07 20.48 10.73
CA HIS A 372 7.78 19.13 10.23
C HIS A 372 8.51 18.00 10.97
N GLN A 373 8.87 18.23 12.24
CA GLN A 373 9.64 17.34 13.12
C GLN A 373 9.16 15.89 13.05
N HIS A 374 7.86 15.69 13.30
CA HIS A 374 7.25 14.36 13.36
C HIS A 374 7.42 13.59 12.03
N LYS A 375 6.99 14.18 10.90
CA LYS A 375 7.04 13.52 9.59
C LYS A 375 8.48 13.23 9.17
N ARG A 376 9.40 14.19 9.37
CA ARG A 376 10.83 14.02 9.04
C ARG A 376 11.46 12.90 9.87
N ALA A 377 11.31 12.95 11.19
CA ALA A 377 11.87 11.95 12.10
C ALA A 377 11.36 10.55 11.79
N LEU A 378 10.07 10.41 11.49
CA LEU A 378 9.43 9.14 11.18
C LEU A 378 9.94 8.54 9.86
N VAL A 379 10.08 9.35 8.80
CA VAL A 379 10.65 8.88 7.52
C VAL A 379 12.12 8.48 7.65
N LEU A 380 12.92 9.23 8.42
CA LEU A 380 14.31 8.85 8.72
C LEU A 380 14.39 7.57 9.53
N THR A 381 13.46 7.36 10.47
CA THR A 381 13.35 6.13 11.26
C THR A 381 12.96 4.95 10.37
N ALA A 382 12.05 5.13 9.42
CA ALA A 382 11.71 4.13 8.41
C ALA A 382 12.91 3.78 7.53
N ARG A 383 13.74 4.77 7.13
CA ARG A 383 14.98 4.50 6.38
C ARG A 383 15.99 3.69 7.19
N LYS A 384 16.14 3.97 8.49
CA LYS A 384 16.96 3.14 9.40
C LYS A 384 16.38 1.72 9.47
N PHE A 385 15.05 1.59 9.59
CA PHE A 385 14.36 0.31 9.67
C PHE A 385 14.55 -0.56 8.43
N VAL A 386 14.64 0.02 7.21
CA VAL A 386 14.97 -0.74 5.99
C VAL A 386 16.25 -1.55 6.13
N ARG A 387 17.27 -1.03 6.83
CA ARG A 387 18.54 -1.74 7.06
C ARG A 387 18.31 -3.02 7.88
N LEU A 388 17.48 -2.91 8.92
CA LEU A 388 17.12 -4.05 9.76
C LEU A 388 16.29 -5.08 8.99
N VAL A 389 15.28 -4.64 8.23
CA VAL A 389 14.45 -5.51 7.38
C VAL A 389 15.34 -6.28 6.39
N PHE A 390 16.25 -5.59 5.70
CA PHE A 390 17.16 -6.24 4.75
C PHE A 390 18.05 -7.27 5.44
N ALA A 391 18.63 -6.95 6.60
CA ALA A 391 19.50 -7.86 7.34
C ALA A 391 18.77 -9.12 7.84
N LEU A 392 17.55 -8.97 8.38
CA LEU A 392 16.79 -10.10 8.93
C LEU A 392 16.27 -11.03 7.83
N LEU A 393 15.76 -10.46 6.72
CA LEU A 393 15.25 -11.26 5.60
C LEU A 393 16.38 -11.92 4.81
N SER A 394 17.49 -11.22 4.56
CA SER A 394 18.63 -11.78 3.79
C SER A 394 19.33 -12.92 4.54
N LYS A 395 19.44 -12.83 5.87
CA LYS A 395 20.08 -13.86 6.70
C LYS A 395 19.11 -14.94 7.21
N GLY A 396 17.80 -14.75 7.05
CA GLY A 396 16.79 -15.62 7.66
C GLY A 396 16.89 -15.68 9.18
N GLN A 397 17.38 -14.61 9.83
CA GLN A 397 17.62 -14.57 11.27
C GLN A 397 16.45 -13.90 11.98
N ILE A 398 16.07 -14.45 13.14
CA ILE A 398 15.13 -13.81 14.06
C ILE A 398 15.75 -12.55 14.68
N TYR A 399 14.92 -11.59 15.04
CA TYR A 399 15.38 -10.40 15.74
C TYR A 399 15.93 -10.79 17.12
N LYS A 400 17.17 -10.40 17.38
CA LYS A 400 17.79 -10.47 18.71
C LYS A 400 18.06 -9.05 19.16
N GLN A 401 17.47 -8.67 20.27
CA GLN A 401 17.79 -7.40 20.91
C GLN A 401 19.20 -7.55 21.51
N GLU A 402 20.14 -6.71 21.09
CA GLU A 402 21.42 -6.60 21.79
C GLU A 402 21.12 -6.06 23.19
N VAL A 403 21.21 -6.93 24.20
CA VAL A 403 21.26 -6.51 25.59
C VAL A 403 22.62 -5.85 25.76
N LYS A 404 22.65 -4.51 25.77
CA LYS A 404 23.81 -3.79 26.28
C LYS A 404 23.87 -4.10 27.78
N LEU A 405 24.74 -5.04 28.15
CA LEU A 405 25.12 -5.33 29.53
C LEU A 405 25.84 -4.14 30.15
#